data_AF-A0A525P7M4-F1
#
_entry.id   AF-A0A525P7M4-F1
#
_cell.length_a   1.000
_cell.length_b   1.000
_cell.length_c   1.000
_cell.angle_alpha   90.00
_cell.angle_beta   90.00
_cell.angle_gamma   90.00
#
_symmetry.space_group_name_H-M   'P 1'
#
loop_
_entity.id
_entity.type
_entity.pdbx_description
1 polymer ?
#
loop_
_entity_poly.entity_id
_entity_poly.type
_entity_poly.pdbx_seq_one_letter_code
_entity_poly.pdbx_strand_id
1 'polypeptide(L)' 'MNDAARKIEPIPARAEKSPLFREAPSNIEAEQALLGAMLVNNDAFYRVSDFLKPDHFQEPLHRKIYEVGG' A
#
# COMPACT_ATOMS: atom_id res chain seq x y z
N MET A 1 -43.89 -26.25 -39.23
CA MET A 1 -42.43 -26.42 -39.27
C MET A 1 -41.82 -25.07 -39.53
N ASN A 2 -41.29 -24.40 -38.50
CA ASN A 2 -40.11 -23.56 -38.62
C ASN A 2 -39.58 -23.30 -37.22
N ASP A 3 -38.43 -23.92 -37.02
CA ASP A 3 -37.62 -24.00 -35.83
C ASP A 3 -36.81 -22.71 -35.72
N ALA A 4 -36.99 -21.99 -34.62
CA ALA A 4 -36.12 -20.88 -34.25
C ALA A 4 -35.99 -20.83 -32.73
N ALA A 5 -35.63 -21.97 -32.13
CA ALA A 5 -35.10 -21.99 -30.77
C ALA A 5 -33.73 -21.28 -30.78
N ARG A 6 -33.71 -19.99 -30.45
CA ARG A 6 -32.50 -19.21 -30.19
C ARG A 6 -31.74 -19.92 -29.06
N LYS A 7 -30.65 -20.61 -29.40
CA LYS A 7 -29.70 -21.16 -28.42
C LYS A 7 -29.04 -19.99 -27.70
N ILE A 8 -29.40 -19.82 -26.43
CA ILE A 8 -28.74 -18.87 -25.54
C ILE A 8 -27.46 -19.57 -25.07
N GLU A 9 -26.32 -19.24 -25.66
CA GLU A 9 -25.05 -19.69 -25.11
C GLU A 9 -24.80 -18.98 -23.77
N PRO A 10 -24.30 -19.70 -22.74
CA PRO A 10 -23.99 -19.08 -21.47
C PRO A 10 -22.89 -18.04 -21.67
N ILE A 11 -23.17 -16.81 -21.22
CA ILE A 11 -22.21 -15.72 -21.20
C ILE A 11 -20.99 -16.21 -20.41
N PRO A 12 -19.76 -16.16 -20.96
CA PRO A 12 -18.58 -16.61 -20.22
C PRO A 12 -18.54 -15.83 -18.91
N ALA A 13 -18.55 -16.58 -17.80
CA ALA A 13 -18.52 -16.04 -16.46
C ALA A 13 -17.42 -14.98 -16.40
N ARG A 14 -17.85 -13.74 -16.18
CA ARG A 14 -17.01 -12.55 -16.04
C ARG A 14 -15.85 -12.94 -15.14
N ALA A 15 -14.64 -12.96 -15.70
CA ALA A 15 -13.40 -13.32 -15.03
C ALA A 15 -13.46 -12.84 -13.58
N GLU A 16 -13.40 -13.79 -12.66
CA GLU A 16 -13.48 -13.56 -11.22
C GLU A 16 -12.40 -12.52 -10.88
N LYS A 17 -12.82 -11.27 -10.64
CA LYS A 17 -11.93 -10.29 -10.06
C LYS A 17 -11.62 -10.83 -8.68
N SER A 18 -10.39 -11.33 -8.50
CA SER A 18 -9.80 -11.60 -7.19
C SER A 18 -10.23 -10.50 -6.23
N PRO A 19 -10.63 -10.82 -4.99
CA PRO A 19 -11.07 -9.79 -4.05
C PRO A 19 -10.00 -8.71 -4.04
N LEU A 20 -10.40 -7.48 -4.37
CA LEU A 20 -9.54 -6.31 -4.31
C LEU A 20 -9.05 -6.23 -2.87
N PHE A 21 -7.86 -6.79 -2.60
CA PHE A 21 -7.18 -6.57 -1.34
C PHE A 21 -7.02 -5.06 -1.24
N ARG A 22 -7.78 -4.44 -0.35
CA ARG A 22 -7.63 -3.02 -0.07
C ARG A 22 -6.28 -2.88 0.61
N GLU A 23 -5.34 -2.28 -0.09
CA GLU A 23 -4.09 -1.85 0.51
C GLU A 23 -4.40 -0.83 1.61
N ALA A 24 -3.62 -0.88 2.70
CA ALA A 24 -3.71 0.14 3.73
C ALA A 24 -3.37 1.50 3.11
N PRO A 25 -4.05 2.59 3.51
CA PRO A 25 -3.68 3.92 3.07
C PRO A 25 -2.22 4.23 3.42
N SER A 26 -1.44 4.67 2.44
CA SER A 26 -0.02 5.02 2.58
C SER A 26 0.30 6.31 1.83
N ASN A 27 1.35 7.03 2.25
CA ASN A 27 1.81 8.26 1.60
C ASN A 27 3.34 8.32 1.61
N ILE A 28 3.95 8.04 0.45
CA ILE A 28 5.40 7.93 0.30
C ILE A 28 6.08 9.30 0.47
N GLU A 29 5.42 10.38 0.03
CA GLU A 29 5.92 11.74 0.16
C GLU A 29 6.02 12.17 1.64
N ALA A 30 5.05 11.77 2.46
CA ALA A 30 5.07 12.02 3.90
C ALA A 30 6.20 11.25 4.59
N GLU A 31 6.42 9.99 4.20
CA GLU A 31 7.54 9.19 4.70
C GLU A 31 8.89 9.82 4.36
N GLN A 32 9.09 10.26 3.11
CA GLN A 32 10.31 10.95 2.70
C GLN A 32 10.51 12.27 3.44
N ALA A 33 9.46 13.08 3.60
CA ALA A 33 9.53 14.34 4.33
C ALA A 33 9.93 14.12 5.79
N LEU A 34 9.38 13.09 6.43
CA LEU A 34 9.73 12.73 7.81
C LEU A 34 11.19 12.28 7.93
N LEU A 35 11.64 11.36 7.07
CA LEU A 35 13.03 10.91 7.07
C LEU A 35 14.00 12.07 6.79
N GLY A 36 13.66 12.92 5.82
CA GLY A 36 14.43 14.14 5.53
C GLY A 36 14.53 15.07 6.74
N ALA A 37 13.42 15.28 7.46
CA ALA A 37 13.41 16.07 8.68
C ALA A 37 14.32 15.50 9.77
N MET A 38 14.33 14.17 9.94
CA MET A 38 15.21 13.48 10.90
C MET A 38 16.69 13.62 10.52
N LEU A 39 17.02 13.54 9.24
CA LEU A 39 18.41 13.69 8.75
C LEU A 39 18.96 15.12 8.90
N VAL A 40 18.08 16.13 8.84
CA VAL A 40 18.45 17.54 9.02
C VAL A 40 18.45 17.95 10.50
N ASN A 41 17.57 17.34 11.31
CA ASN A 41 17.42 17.63 12.72
C ASN A 41 17.24 16.33 13.53
N ASN A 42 18.31 15.92 14.21
CA ASN A 42 18.31 14.71 15.03
C ASN A 42 17.25 14.75 16.16
N ASP A 43 16.85 15.93 16.65
CA ASP A 43 15.81 16.03 17.68
C ASP A 43 14.42 15.62 17.17
N ALA A 44 14.21 15.58 15.85
CA ALA A 44 12.95 15.16 15.27
C ALA A 44 12.66 13.67 15.53
N PHE A 45 13.68 12.82 15.66
CA PHE A 45 13.51 11.41 15.96
C PHE A 45 12.81 11.19 17.31
N TYR A 46 13.26 11.88 18.36
CA TYR A 46 12.69 11.75 19.71
C TYR A 46 11.23 12.18 19.82
N ARG A 47 10.70 12.94 18.85
CA ARG A 47 9.29 13.33 18.82
C ARG A 47 8.36 12.21 18.35
N VAL A 48 8.91 11.21 17.67
CA VAL A 48 8.12 10.14 17.03
C VAL A 48 8.49 8.73 17.50
N SER A 49 9.67 8.55 18.12
CA SER A 49 10.21 7.24 18.52
C SER A 49 9.31 6.44 19.47
N ASP A 50 8.46 7.10 20.24
CA ASP A 50 7.56 6.44 21.20
C ASP A 50 6.44 5.64 20.50
N PHE A 51 6.11 5.97 19.25
CA PHE A 51 5.00 5.34 18.52
C PHE A 51 5.35 4.90 17.11
N LEU A 52 6.34 5.50 16.45
CA LEU A 52 6.71 5.16 15.09
C LEU A 52 7.68 3.98 15.08
N LYS A 53 7.31 2.91 14.37
CA LYS A 53 8.14 1.70 14.21
C LYS A 53 8.56 1.57 12.75
N PRO A 54 9.69 0.89 12.45
CA PRO A 54 10.08 0.62 11.07
C PRO A 54 8.94 0.02 10.23
N ASP A 55 8.17 -0.91 10.79
CA ASP A 55 7.05 -1.58 10.10
C ASP A 55 5.88 -0.66 9.73
N HIS A 56 5.82 0.56 10.26
CA HIS A 56 4.77 1.53 9.93
C HIS A 56 5.01 2.22 8.58
N PHE A 57 6.23 2.18 8.04
CA PHE A 57 6.51 2.70 6.70
C PHE A 57 6.04 1.70 5.65
N GLN A 58 5.41 2.19 4.59
CA GLN A 58 4.98 1.37 3.45
C GLN A 58 6.18 0.95 2.60
N GLU A 59 7.09 1.87 2.30
CA GLU A 59 8.25 1.62 1.44
C GLU A 59 9.34 0.84 2.19
N PRO A 60 9.71 -0.38 1.73
CA PRO A 60 10.73 -1.19 2.39
C PRO A 60 12.08 -0.49 2.57
N LEU A 61 12.48 0.39 1.65
CA LEU A 61 13.71 1.18 1.80
C LEU A 61 13.61 2.14 3.01
N HIS A 62 12.47 2.79 3.20
CA HIS A 62 12.26 3.73 4.30
C HIS A 62 12.32 3.03 5.66
N ARG A 63 11.82 1.78 5.75
CA ARG A 63 11.97 0.94 6.97
C ARG A 63 13.43 0.80 7.37
N LYS A 64 14.29 0.44 6.41
CA LYS A 64 15.73 0.21 6.64
C LYS A 64 16.44 1.50 7.05
N ILE A 65 16.06 2.64 6.45
CA ILE A 65 16.63 3.94 6.83
C ILE A 65 16.26 4.26 8.28
N TYR A 66 14.99 4.09 8.65
CA TYR A 66 14.53 4.35 10.01
C TYR A 66 15.16 3.41 11.04
N GLU A 67 15.30 2.13 10.71
CA GLU A 67 15.91 1.10 11.57
C GLU A 67 17.39 1.39 11.88
N VAL A 68 18.16 1.90 10.91
CA VAL A 68 19.59 2.19 11.09
C VAL A 68 19.83 3.59 11.69
N GLY A 69 18.93 4.54 11.45
CA GLY A 69 19.07 5.93 11.90
C GLY A 69 18.62 6.20 13.33
N GLY A 70 17.91 5.26 13.95
CA GLY A 70 17.43 5.33 15.34
C GLY A 70 18.40 4.74 16.37
#